data_AF-A0A7J9EUC0-F1
#
_entry.id   AF-A0A7J9EUC0-F1
#
_cell.length_a   1.000
_cell.length_b   1.000
_cell.length_c   1.000
_cell.angle_alpha   90.00
_cell.angle_beta   90.00
_cell.angle_gamma   90.00
#
_symmetry.space_group_name_H-M   'P 1'
#
loop_
_entity.id
_entity.type
_entity.pdbx_description
1 polymer ?
#
loop_
_entity_poly.entity_id
_entity_poly.type
_entity_poly.pdbx_seq_one_letter_code
_entity_poly.pdbx_strand_id
1 'polypeptide(L)'
;MGKLPSSFILRSVVNGGSHLSNFHSSSSNTIATHIEALSKKPMSMSVRGKGKKDDRSDNVDDALILFNKMIEKYPKPSIVEFTKLLAPIVRMKHYAIVVSVCSQMELLGVSHNVYSMSILINCFCQLARIDFGFSVLGKMLKLCVEPTVIFEAVSIFDEMTERGYQPHLIAYSTILKGLCKTGNTDRAVRFLRPMESRGSEPNIVAYNTILDCLCKKGLLKEALDLFSEVKVKGIRPNIITYSCLIR
;
A
#
# COMPACT_ATOMS: atom_id res chain seq x y z
N MET A 1 -22.95 7.46 39.43
CA MET A 1 -23.20 7.02 38.05
C MET A 1 -21.96 6.26 37.59
N GLY A 2 -22.12 4.96 37.35
CA GLY A 2 -21.04 3.97 37.43
C GLY A 2 -20.06 3.99 36.25
N LYS A 3 -18.77 3.83 36.57
CA LYS A 3 -17.69 3.57 35.61
C LYS A 3 -17.90 2.18 35.01
N LEU A 4 -17.92 2.08 33.68
CA LEU A 4 -17.89 0.80 32.97
C LEU A 4 -16.49 0.16 33.12
N PRO A 5 -16.38 -1.16 33.40
CA PRO A 5 -15.08 -1.81 33.57
C PRO A 5 -14.35 -1.97 32.23
N SER A 6 -13.03 -1.82 32.25
CA SER A 6 -12.11 -1.95 31.10
C SER A 6 -12.18 -3.29 30.34
N SER A 7 -12.89 -4.29 30.89
CA SER A 7 -13.15 -5.58 30.24
C SER A 7 -14.25 -5.52 29.15
N PHE A 8 -15.06 -4.45 29.10
CA PHE A 8 -16.14 -4.34 28.11
C PHE A 8 -15.67 -3.87 26.72
N ILE A 9 -14.60 -3.05 26.65
CA ILE A 9 -14.08 -2.56 25.36
C ILE A 9 -13.33 -3.67 24.62
N LEU A 10 -12.62 -4.56 25.33
CA LEU A 10 -12.01 -5.76 24.74
C LEU A 10 -13.03 -6.71 24.10
N ARG A 11 -14.29 -6.70 24.56
CA ARG A 11 -15.37 -7.52 23.98
C ARG A 11 -16.04 -6.87 22.77
N SER A 12 -16.07 -5.53 22.71
CA SER A 12 -16.55 -4.81 21.52
C SER A 12 -15.59 -4.92 20.34
N VAL A 13 -14.30 -5.17 20.59
CA VAL A 13 -13.29 -5.53 19.59
C VAL A 13 -13.55 -6.91 18.96
N VAL A 14 -14.37 -7.76 19.59
CA VAL A 14 -14.67 -9.13 19.12
C VAL A 14 -16.09 -9.28 18.55
N ASN A 15 -17.07 -8.46 18.99
CA ASN A 15 -18.49 -8.65 18.64
C ASN A 15 -19.17 -7.49 17.88
N GLY A 16 -18.44 -6.50 17.37
CA GLY A 16 -19.01 -5.37 16.60
C GLY A 16 -19.53 -5.71 15.19
N GLY A 17 -19.76 -6.97 14.86
CA GLY A 17 -20.10 -7.46 13.52
C GLY A 17 -21.60 -7.56 13.19
N SER A 18 -22.51 -7.13 14.08
CA SER A 18 -23.95 -7.30 13.85
C SER A 18 -24.69 -5.99 14.10
N HIS A 19 -24.69 -5.09 13.11
CA HIS A 19 -25.78 -4.17 12.75
C HIS A 19 -25.25 -3.01 11.91
N LEU A 20 -25.05 -3.23 10.60
CA LEU A 20 -25.05 -2.15 9.60
C LEU A 20 -25.43 -2.72 8.23
N SER A 21 -26.57 -3.40 8.17
CA SER A 21 -27.30 -3.57 6.92
C SER A 21 -28.17 -2.34 6.72
N ASN A 22 -27.77 -1.48 5.77
CA ASN A 22 -28.63 -0.71 4.86
C ASN A 22 -27.95 0.60 4.49
N PHE A 23 -27.11 0.60 3.45
CA PHE A 23 -27.03 1.68 2.47
C PHE A 23 -26.48 1.09 1.16
N HIS A 24 -27.32 1.05 0.13
CA HIS A 24 -26.95 0.58 -1.20
C HIS A 24 -26.22 1.67 -2.00
N SER A 25 -25.24 1.18 -2.78
CA SER A 25 -24.64 1.70 -4.02
C SER A 25 -23.76 2.96 -3.99
N SER A 26 -22.44 2.74 -3.96
CA SER A 26 -21.51 3.23 -4.98
C SER A 26 -20.13 2.60 -4.74
N SER A 27 -19.50 2.09 -5.79
CA SER A 27 -18.29 1.27 -5.82
C SER A 27 -17.13 1.81 -4.97
N SER A 28 -17.03 1.32 -3.73
CA SER A 28 -15.91 1.57 -2.83
C SER A 28 -15.24 0.23 -2.54
N ASN A 29 -14.18 -0.08 -3.28
CA ASN A 29 -13.26 -1.19 -3.00
C ASN A 29 -12.41 -0.84 -1.76
N THR A 30 -13.08 -0.66 -0.62
CA THR A 30 -12.46 -0.21 0.61
C THR A 30 -11.98 -1.42 1.39
N ILE A 31 -10.76 -1.31 1.94
CA ILE A 31 -10.10 -2.23 2.87
C ILE A 31 -11.05 -2.75 3.98
N ALA A 32 -12.13 -2.01 4.28
CA ALA A 32 -13.27 -2.41 5.10
C ALA A 32 -13.86 -3.80 4.77
N THR A 33 -14.02 -4.17 3.49
CA THR A 33 -14.55 -5.50 3.12
C THR A 33 -13.60 -6.65 3.47
N HIS A 34 -12.32 -6.34 3.73
CA HIS A 34 -11.29 -7.33 4.03
C HIS A 34 -10.99 -7.45 5.54
N ILE A 35 -11.52 -6.52 6.35
CA ILE A 35 -11.47 -6.58 7.83
C ILE A 35 -12.24 -7.81 8.34
N GLU A 36 -13.34 -8.17 7.68
CA GLU A 36 -14.15 -9.34 8.05
C GLU A 36 -13.39 -10.68 7.89
N ALA A 37 -12.41 -10.73 6.98
CA ALA A 37 -11.59 -11.92 6.75
C ALA A 37 -10.51 -12.11 7.83
N LEU A 38 -10.06 -11.03 8.49
CA LEU A 38 -9.09 -11.08 9.59
C LEU A 38 -9.72 -11.51 10.93
N SER A 39 -11.02 -11.24 11.12
CA SER A 39 -11.75 -11.57 12.35
C SER A 39 -12.17 -13.05 12.47
N LYS A 40 -12.14 -13.83 11.37
CA LYS A 40 -12.77 -15.18 11.30
C LYS A 40 -11.82 -16.37 11.60
N LYS A 41 -10.55 -16.16 11.96
CA LYS A 41 -9.66 -17.26 12.42
C LYS A 41 -9.53 -17.24 13.94
N PRO A 42 -9.98 -18.27 14.67
CA PRO A 42 -9.77 -18.36 16.11
C PRO A 42 -8.29 -18.63 16.38
N MET A 43 -7.61 -17.67 17.02
CA MET A 43 -6.27 -17.84 17.53
C MET A 43 -6.37 -18.60 18.87
N SER A 44 -6.13 -19.91 18.85
CA SER A 44 -6.14 -20.74 20.06
C SER A 44 -5.02 -20.32 21.00
N MET A 45 -5.35 -19.72 22.14
CA MET A 45 -4.40 -19.46 23.22
C MET A 45 -4.22 -20.70 24.09
N SER A 46 -3.05 -21.32 24.03
CA SER A 46 -2.62 -22.27 25.07
C SER A 46 -2.05 -21.49 26.24
N VAL A 47 -2.73 -21.58 27.39
CA VAL A 47 -2.26 -21.02 28.66
C VAL A 47 -1.46 -22.09 29.39
N ARG A 48 -0.12 -21.97 29.42
CA ARG A 48 0.68 -22.43 30.58
C ARG A 48 2.13 -21.97 30.53
N GLY A 49 2.61 -21.40 31.63
CA GLY A 49 4.04 -21.30 31.95
C GLY A 49 4.46 -19.96 32.55
N LYS A 50 4.61 -19.92 33.87
CA LYS A 50 5.15 -18.80 34.65
C LYS A 50 6.59 -18.45 34.22
N GLY A 51 6.92 -17.17 34.24
CA GLY A 51 8.26 -16.69 34.64
C GLY A 51 9.03 -15.83 33.64
N LYS A 52 8.84 -14.51 33.75
CA LYS A 52 9.84 -13.41 33.79
C LYS A 52 9.20 -12.15 33.19
N LYS A 53 9.07 -11.09 34.00
CA LYS A 53 8.71 -9.75 33.55
C LYS A 53 9.77 -9.33 32.52
N ASP A 54 9.35 -9.26 31.28
CA ASP A 54 10.13 -8.70 30.18
C ASP A 54 9.78 -7.21 30.12
N ASP A 55 10.79 -6.36 30.31
CA ASP A 55 10.76 -4.90 30.40
C ASP A 55 10.35 -4.20 29.07
N ARG A 56 9.64 -4.93 28.20
CA ARG A 56 9.23 -4.52 26.85
C ARG A 56 7.76 -4.13 26.73
N SER A 57 6.93 -4.42 27.74
CA SER A 57 5.49 -4.14 27.72
C SER A 57 5.18 -2.65 27.81
N ASP A 58 5.94 -1.91 28.62
CA ASP A 58 5.55 -0.58 29.09
C ASP A 58 5.49 0.46 27.96
N ASN A 59 6.29 0.32 26.89
CA ASN A 59 6.29 1.29 25.78
C ASN A 59 5.15 1.12 24.76
N VAL A 60 4.56 -0.07 24.62
CA VAL A 60 3.47 -0.31 23.65
C VAL A 60 2.14 0.13 24.25
N ASP A 61 1.92 -0.20 25.52
CA ASP A 61 0.71 0.18 26.24
C ASP A 61 0.62 1.71 26.37
N ASP A 62 1.73 2.38 26.66
CA ASP A 62 1.81 3.85 26.66
C ASP A 62 1.48 4.46 25.30
N ALA A 63 1.95 3.84 24.21
CA ALA A 63 1.63 4.30 22.87
C ALA A 63 0.13 4.13 22.53
N LEU A 64 -0.50 3.04 22.97
CA LEU A 64 -1.95 2.83 22.80
C LEU A 64 -2.78 3.79 23.67
N ILE A 65 -2.32 4.09 24.89
CA ILE A 65 -2.93 5.12 25.74
C ILE A 65 -2.83 6.49 25.05
N LEU A 66 -1.68 6.82 24.48
CA LEU A 66 -1.49 8.07 23.76
C LEU A 66 -2.37 8.12 22.50
N PHE A 67 -2.53 7.01 21.78
CA PHE A 67 -3.46 6.91 20.65
C PHE A 67 -4.90 7.18 21.09
N ASN A 68 -5.36 6.55 22.18
CA ASN A 68 -6.71 6.74 22.72
C ASN A 68 -6.96 8.21 23.11
N LYS A 69 -5.97 8.86 23.74
CA LYS A 69 -6.04 10.29 24.04
C LYS A 69 -6.10 11.15 22.76
N MET A 70 -5.37 10.77 21.72
CA MET A 70 -5.39 11.48 20.43
C MET A 70 -6.73 11.33 19.73
N ILE A 71 -7.40 10.19 19.84
CA ILE A 71 -8.67 10.01 19.15
C ILE A 71 -9.83 10.77 19.79
N GLU A 72 -9.76 11.04 21.10
CA GLU A 72 -10.74 11.80 21.87
C GLU A 72 -10.61 13.33 21.69
N LYS A 73 -9.48 13.82 21.15
CA LYS A 73 -9.26 15.26 20.92
C LYS A 73 -10.12 15.81 19.78
N TYR A 74 -10.63 17.01 20.00
CA TYR A 74 -11.25 17.85 18.97
C TYR A 74 -10.59 19.25 18.98
N PRO A 75 -10.10 19.76 17.83
CA PRO A 75 -10.10 19.13 16.51
C PRO A 75 -9.19 17.89 16.45
N LYS A 76 -9.43 17.03 15.45
CA LYS A 76 -8.67 15.78 15.31
C LYS A 76 -7.19 16.09 15.04
N PRO A 77 -6.24 15.37 15.67
CA PRO A 77 -4.82 15.52 15.39
C PRO A 77 -4.47 15.31 13.92
N SER A 78 -3.41 15.99 13.46
CA SER A 78 -2.91 15.81 12.10
C SER A 78 -2.32 14.40 11.90
N ILE A 79 -2.29 13.93 10.66
CA ILE A 79 -1.63 12.66 10.29
C ILE A 79 -0.17 12.61 10.76
N VAL A 80 0.53 13.76 10.79
CA VAL A 80 1.91 13.86 11.24
C VAL A 80 2.06 13.48 12.71
N GLU A 81 1.14 13.92 13.58
CA GLU A 81 1.15 13.53 15.00
C GLU A 81 0.93 12.04 15.18
N PHE A 82 0.01 11.45 14.41
CA PHE A 82 -0.18 10.00 14.44
C PHE A 82 1.06 9.25 13.97
N THR A 83 1.74 9.71 12.92
CA THR A 83 2.96 9.03 12.44
C THR A 83 4.11 9.05 13.45
N LYS A 84 4.22 10.11 14.27
CA LYS A 84 5.19 10.16 15.39
C LYS A 84 4.92 9.07 16.43
N LEU A 85 3.64 8.75 16.67
CA LEU A 85 3.25 7.67 17.57
C LEU A 85 3.57 6.28 16.99
N LEU A 86 3.39 6.12 15.68
CA LEU A 86 3.62 4.83 15.01
C LEU A 86 5.09 4.45 14.97
N ALA A 87 6.00 5.41 14.80
CA ALA A 87 7.43 5.14 14.61
C ALA A 87 8.08 4.31 15.74
N PRO A 88 7.86 4.60 17.04
CA PRO A 88 8.28 3.73 18.14
C PRO A 88 7.70 2.32 18.06
N ILE A 89 6.41 2.17 17.74
CA ILE A 89 5.73 0.87 17.65
C ILE A 89 6.32 0.02 16.52
N VAL A 90 6.66 0.63 15.38
CA VAL A 90 7.36 -0.01 14.27
C VAL A 90 8.75 -0.49 14.70
N ARG A 91 9.54 0.34 15.42
CA ARG A 91 10.87 -0.05 15.94
C ARG A 91 10.80 -1.25 16.89
N MET A 92 9.74 -1.34 17.68
CA MET A 92 9.47 -2.46 18.57
C MET A 92 8.91 -3.69 17.84
N LYS A 93 8.75 -3.63 16.51
CA LYS A 93 8.26 -4.72 15.65
C LYS A 93 6.81 -5.15 15.92
N HIS A 94 6.01 -4.30 16.56
CA HIS A 94 4.57 -4.56 16.77
C HIS A 94 3.74 -4.15 15.54
N TYR A 95 4.06 -4.72 14.37
CA TYR A 95 3.49 -4.31 13.09
C TYR A 95 1.97 -4.50 13.01
N ALA A 96 1.42 -5.54 13.64
CA ALA A 96 -0.03 -5.78 13.68
C ALA A 96 -0.77 -4.65 14.42
N ILE A 97 -0.18 -4.10 15.48
CA ILE A 97 -0.74 -2.96 16.22
C ILE A 97 -0.73 -1.72 15.34
N VAL A 98 0.38 -1.45 14.64
CA VAL A 98 0.49 -0.32 13.70
C VAL A 98 -0.59 -0.39 12.62
N VAL A 99 -0.81 -1.57 12.02
CA VAL A 99 -1.86 -1.77 11.00
C VAL A 99 -3.26 -1.48 11.58
N SER A 100 -3.53 -1.95 12.80
CA SER A 100 -4.80 -1.69 13.49
C SER A 100 -5.02 -0.19 13.73
N VAL A 101 -3.99 0.50 14.24
CA VAL A 101 -4.01 1.93 14.51
C VAL A 101 -4.22 2.74 13.22
N CYS A 102 -3.48 2.45 12.14
CA CYS A 102 -3.68 3.11 10.83
C CYS A 102 -5.10 2.89 10.27
N SER A 103 -5.65 1.69 10.44
CA SER A 103 -7.02 1.37 9.99
C SER A 103 -8.05 2.18 10.78
N GLN A 104 -7.87 2.31 12.09
CA GLN A 104 -8.72 3.15 12.94
C GLN A 104 -8.62 4.63 12.58
N MET A 105 -7.43 5.13 12.24
CA MET A 105 -7.27 6.50 11.76
C MET A 105 -8.09 6.77 10.48
N GLU A 106 -8.14 5.82 9.55
CA GLU A 106 -8.95 5.94 8.33
C GLU A 106 -10.46 5.95 8.64
N LEU A 107 -10.93 5.10 9.55
CA LEU A 107 -12.33 5.11 10.02
C LEU A 107 -12.72 6.42 10.70
N LEU A 108 -11.76 7.11 11.30
CA LEU A 108 -11.94 8.41 11.96
C LEU A 108 -11.79 9.59 10.98
N GLY A 109 -11.68 9.31 9.67
CA GLY A 109 -11.59 10.33 8.62
C GLY A 109 -10.21 10.99 8.47
N VAL A 110 -9.17 10.46 9.12
CA VAL A 110 -7.81 10.99 8.99
C VAL A 110 -7.18 10.44 7.70
N SER A 111 -7.02 11.31 6.71
CA SER A 111 -6.38 10.94 5.44
C SER A 111 -4.90 10.65 5.63
N HIS A 112 -4.44 9.58 4.98
CA HIS A 112 -3.05 9.17 4.96
C HIS A 112 -2.23 10.03 3.99
N ASN A 113 -0.99 10.34 4.38
CA ASN A 113 0.03 10.90 3.50
C ASN A 113 1.02 9.81 3.07
N VAL A 114 1.96 10.17 2.19
CA VAL A 114 2.98 9.25 1.65
C VAL A 114 3.72 8.51 2.77
N TYR A 115 4.22 9.24 3.76
CA TYR A 115 4.96 8.67 4.88
C TYR A 115 4.16 7.62 5.69
N SER A 116 2.89 7.91 6.00
CA SER A 116 2.02 6.97 6.70
C SER A 116 1.70 5.72 5.86
N MET A 117 1.59 5.87 4.53
CA MET A 117 1.44 4.75 3.62
C MET A 117 2.72 3.91 3.56
N SER A 118 3.90 4.53 3.54
CA SER A 118 5.20 3.85 3.58
C SER A 118 5.36 3.00 4.85
N ILE A 119 4.97 3.54 6.02
CA ILE A 119 4.89 2.78 7.28
C ILE A 119 3.97 1.57 7.12
N LEU A 120 2.77 1.78 6.59
CA LEU A 120 1.75 0.73 6.46
C LEU A 120 2.20 -0.38 5.49
N ILE A 121 2.84 -0.03 4.37
CA ILE A 121 3.43 -0.99 3.42
C ILE A 121 4.53 -1.80 4.12
N ASN A 122 5.45 -1.15 4.84
CA ASN A 122 6.50 -1.87 5.56
C ASN A 122 5.91 -2.84 6.60
N CYS A 123 4.88 -2.43 7.35
CA CYS A 123 4.18 -3.32 8.27
C CYS A 123 3.55 -4.52 7.56
N PHE A 124 2.89 -4.32 6.42
CA PHE A 124 2.33 -5.43 5.64
C PHE A 124 3.39 -6.38 5.11
N CYS A 125 4.54 -5.86 4.67
CA CYS A 125 5.68 -6.67 4.26
C CYS A 125 6.19 -7.54 5.43
N GLN A 126 6.41 -6.93 6.59
CA GLN A 126 6.90 -7.62 7.78
C GLN A 126 5.91 -8.67 8.32
N LEU A 127 4.62 -8.51 8.03
CA LEU A 127 3.57 -9.49 8.35
C LEU A 127 3.37 -10.54 7.25
N ALA A 128 4.17 -10.53 6.18
CA ALA A 128 4.01 -11.38 4.99
C ALA A 128 2.62 -11.24 4.32
N ARG A 129 2.02 -10.05 4.39
CA ARG A 129 0.70 -9.71 3.85
C ARG A 129 0.82 -8.79 2.64
N ILE A 130 1.56 -9.26 1.64
CA ILE A 130 2.07 -8.46 0.52
C ILE A 130 0.94 -7.88 -0.34
N ASP A 131 -0.17 -8.60 -0.52
CA ASP A 131 -1.33 -8.13 -1.28
C ASP A 131 -1.87 -6.79 -0.76
N PHE A 132 -1.86 -6.63 0.57
CA PHE A 132 -2.29 -5.40 1.23
C PHE A 132 -1.25 -4.28 1.06
N GLY A 133 0.05 -4.63 1.06
CA GLY A 133 1.13 -3.69 0.71
C GLY A 133 0.95 -3.13 -0.70
N PHE A 134 0.68 -3.97 -1.69
CA PHE A 134 0.42 -3.51 -3.07
C PHE A 134 -0.87 -2.70 -3.20
N SER A 135 -1.91 -3.02 -2.43
CA SER A 135 -3.14 -2.21 -2.38
C SER A 135 -2.85 -0.79 -1.87
N VAL A 136 -2.07 -0.67 -0.79
CA VAL A 136 -1.65 0.63 -0.25
C VAL A 136 -0.77 1.38 -1.24
N LEU A 137 0.17 0.69 -1.91
CA LEU A 137 0.99 1.28 -2.98
C LEU A 137 0.11 1.80 -4.14
N GLY A 138 -0.91 1.04 -4.54
CA GLY A 138 -1.88 1.49 -5.55
C GLY A 138 -2.66 2.73 -5.12
N LYS A 139 -3.06 2.82 -3.84
CA LYS A 139 -3.69 4.03 -3.27
C LYS A 139 -2.72 5.21 -3.26
N MET A 140 -1.46 4.97 -2.90
CA MET A 140 -0.39 5.98 -2.95
C MET A 140 -0.20 6.51 -4.38
N LEU A 141 -0.15 5.63 -5.38
CA LEU A 141 -0.05 5.98 -6.80
C LEU A 141 -1.30 6.68 -7.35
N LYS A 142 -2.49 6.35 -6.84
CA LYS A 142 -3.76 6.99 -7.27
C LYS A 142 -3.90 8.42 -6.73
N LEU A 143 -3.36 8.69 -5.54
CA LEU A 143 -3.30 10.03 -4.96
C LEU A 143 -2.26 10.93 -5.66
N CYS A 144 -1.46 10.40 -6.58
CA CYS A 144 -0.39 11.15 -7.24
C CYS A 144 -0.89 12.19 -8.24
N VAL A 145 -0.77 13.46 -7.84
CA VAL A 145 -0.62 14.61 -8.74
C VAL A 145 0.84 15.11 -8.76
N GLU A 146 1.69 14.70 -7.80
CA GLU A 146 3.05 15.23 -7.63
C GLU A 146 4.19 14.24 -8.02
N PRO A 147 5.25 14.68 -8.72
CA PRO A 147 6.39 13.84 -9.15
C PRO A 147 7.17 13.18 -8.00
N THR A 148 7.26 13.84 -6.85
CA THR A 148 8.05 13.37 -5.69
C THR A 148 7.57 12.04 -5.13
N VAL A 149 6.26 11.80 -5.17
CA VAL A 149 5.61 10.61 -4.58
C VAL A 149 5.81 9.37 -5.45
N ILE A 150 5.94 9.53 -6.77
CA ILE A 150 6.24 8.41 -7.68
C ILE A 150 7.63 7.84 -7.39
N PHE A 151 8.61 8.67 -7.02
CA PHE A 151 9.93 8.18 -6.67
C PHE A 151 9.93 7.34 -5.41
N GLU A 152 9.18 7.76 -4.38
CA GLU A 152 9.00 6.97 -3.17
C GLU A 152 8.26 5.65 -3.47
N ALA A 153 7.25 5.68 -4.35
CA ALA A 153 6.53 4.48 -4.78
C ALA A 153 7.43 3.45 -5.47
N VAL A 154 8.30 3.90 -6.37
CA VAL A 154 9.29 3.05 -7.05
C VAL A 154 10.28 2.48 -6.04
N SER A 155 10.79 3.29 -5.11
CA SER A 155 11.73 2.83 -4.08
C SER A 155 11.13 1.75 -3.19
N ILE A 156 9.87 1.93 -2.74
CA ILE A 156 9.17 0.94 -1.92
C ILE A 156 8.93 -0.33 -2.72
N PHE A 157 8.57 -0.21 -3.99
CA PHE A 157 8.39 -1.36 -4.87
C PHE A 157 9.69 -2.16 -5.05
N ASP A 158 10.80 -1.49 -5.28
CA ASP A 158 12.11 -2.12 -5.40
C ASP A 158 12.50 -2.83 -4.10
N GLU A 159 12.29 -2.19 -2.95
CA GLU A 159 12.53 -2.79 -1.62
C GLU A 159 11.68 -4.05 -1.40
N MET A 160 10.39 -4.00 -1.73
CA MET A 160 9.51 -5.18 -1.66
C MET A 160 10.08 -6.32 -2.52
N THR A 161 10.61 -6.00 -3.69
CA THR A 161 11.09 -7.02 -4.62
C THR A 161 12.47 -7.55 -4.24
N GLU A 162 13.35 -6.73 -3.65
CA GLU A 162 14.63 -7.15 -3.05
C GLU A 162 14.45 -8.08 -1.85
N ARG A 163 13.36 -7.90 -1.08
CA ARG A 163 12.96 -8.83 -0.02
C ARG A 163 12.41 -10.17 -0.54
N GLY A 164 12.44 -10.40 -1.85
CA GLY A 164 12.02 -11.65 -2.50
C GLY A 164 10.52 -11.74 -2.78
N TYR A 165 9.76 -10.67 -2.57
CA TYR A 165 8.35 -10.65 -2.97
C TYR A 165 8.25 -10.53 -4.49
N GLN A 166 7.27 -11.20 -5.10
CA GLN A 166 7.02 -11.10 -6.54
C GLN A 166 5.79 -10.22 -6.80
N PRO A 167 5.98 -8.98 -7.28
CA PRO A 167 4.87 -8.12 -7.64
C PRO A 167 4.09 -8.68 -8.83
N HIS A 168 2.77 -8.62 -8.75
CA HIS A 168 1.92 -8.97 -9.89
C HIS A 168 2.05 -7.93 -11.01
N LEU A 169 1.80 -8.36 -12.26
CA LEU A 169 1.69 -7.50 -13.45
C LEU A 169 0.88 -6.20 -13.23
N ILE A 170 -0.17 -6.22 -12.40
CA ILE A 170 -1.00 -5.04 -12.09
C ILE A 170 -0.17 -3.97 -11.37
N ALA A 171 0.69 -4.36 -10.43
CA ALA A 171 1.53 -3.43 -9.68
C ALA A 171 2.55 -2.75 -10.61
N TYR A 172 3.22 -3.54 -11.45
CA TYR A 172 4.12 -3.03 -12.48
C TYR A 172 3.43 -2.06 -13.45
N SER A 173 2.25 -2.44 -13.96
CA SER A 173 1.46 -1.60 -14.86
C SER A 173 1.04 -0.29 -14.21
N THR A 174 0.73 -0.32 -12.92
CA THR A 174 0.35 0.88 -12.15
C THR A 174 1.52 1.84 -12.01
N ILE A 175 2.72 1.34 -11.69
CA ILE A 175 3.95 2.17 -11.60
C ILE A 175 4.32 2.75 -12.96
N LEU A 176 4.28 1.95 -14.03
CA LEU A 176 4.55 2.42 -15.39
C LEU A 176 3.62 3.57 -15.79
N LYS A 177 2.32 3.42 -15.51
CA LYS A 177 1.34 4.47 -15.79
C LYS A 177 1.61 5.74 -14.95
N GLY A 178 2.02 5.59 -13.69
CA GLY A 178 2.40 6.71 -12.83
C GLY A 178 3.65 7.46 -13.33
N LEU A 179 4.69 6.74 -13.71
CA LEU A 179 5.91 7.31 -14.30
C LEU A 179 5.61 8.07 -15.61
N CYS A 180 4.79 7.48 -16.47
CA CYS A 180 4.37 8.12 -17.73
C CYS A 180 3.58 9.40 -17.49
N LYS A 181 2.60 9.38 -16.57
CA LYS A 181 1.77 10.54 -16.23
C LYS A 181 2.57 11.71 -15.63
N THR A 182 3.62 11.41 -14.86
CA THR A 182 4.43 12.44 -14.19
C THR A 182 5.55 12.99 -15.06
N GLY A 183 5.61 12.62 -16.33
CA GLY A 183 6.65 13.14 -17.22
C GLY A 183 7.97 12.37 -17.18
N ASN A 184 8.10 11.33 -16.34
CA ASN A 184 9.35 10.58 -16.12
C ASN A 184 9.49 9.38 -17.08
N THR A 185 9.55 9.67 -18.39
CA THR A 185 9.59 8.64 -19.45
C THR A 185 10.89 7.84 -19.48
N ASP A 186 12.03 8.46 -19.16
CA ASP A 186 13.33 7.79 -19.06
C ASP A 186 13.29 6.68 -18.00
N ARG A 187 12.69 6.98 -16.84
CA ARG A 187 12.51 6.03 -15.75
C ARG A 187 11.49 4.96 -16.09
N ALA A 188 10.42 5.30 -16.81
CA ALA A 188 9.46 4.31 -17.29
C ALA A 188 10.14 3.26 -18.19
N VAL A 189 10.99 3.69 -19.13
CA VAL A 189 11.79 2.78 -19.98
C VAL A 189 12.75 1.95 -19.14
N ARG A 190 13.47 2.57 -18.18
CA ARG A 190 14.36 1.82 -17.27
C ARG A 190 13.62 0.80 -16.42
N PHE A 191 12.37 1.08 -16.04
CA PHE A 191 11.54 0.21 -15.21
C PHE A 191 11.03 -1.05 -15.94
N LEU A 192 11.10 -1.10 -17.29
CA LEU A 192 10.85 -2.34 -18.04
C LEU A 192 11.94 -3.41 -17.80
N ARG A 193 13.20 -3.01 -17.61
CA ARG A 193 14.31 -3.98 -17.48
C ARG A 193 14.21 -4.82 -16.18
N PRO A 194 13.87 -4.24 -15.02
CA PRO A 194 13.62 -5.02 -13.81
C PRO A 194 12.48 -6.03 -13.97
N MET A 195 11.40 -5.71 -14.70
CA MET A 195 10.30 -6.66 -14.97
C MET A 195 10.83 -7.97 -15.57
N GLU A 196 11.68 -7.83 -16.60
CA GLU A 196 12.30 -8.96 -17.32
C GLU A 196 13.18 -9.82 -16.42
N SER A 197 14.06 -9.17 -15.64
CA SER A 197 15.00 -9.87 -14.75
C SER A 197 14.32 -10.58 -13.56
N ARG A 198 13.10 -10.17 -13.19
CA ARG A 198 12.40 -10.61 -11.96
C ARG A 198 11.26 -11.59 -12.24
N GLY A 199 11.28 -12.24 -13.41
CA GLY A 199 10.33 -13.30 -13.78
C GLY A 199 8.95 -12.81 -14.22
N SER A 200 8.77 -11.50 -14.43
CA SER A 200 7.54 -10.91 -14.97
C SER A 200 7.83 -10.31 -16.33
N GLU A 201 7.79 -11.11 -17.40
CA GLU A 201 8.02 -10.60 -18.75
C GLU A 201 7.05 -9.43 -19.07
N PRO A 202 7.57 -8.23 -19.38
CA PRO A 202 6.74 -7.12 -19.79
C PRO A 202 6.02 -7.51 -21.09
N ASN A 203 4.70 -7.55 -21.01
CA ASN A 203 3.86 -7.87 -22.14
C ASN A 203 3.64 -6.64 -23.04
N ILE A 204 2.98 -6.83 -24.17
CA ILE A 204 2.72 -5.75 -25.13
C ILE A 204 1.96 -4.56 -24.51
N VAL A 205 1.19 -4.76 -23.43
CA VAL A 205 0.49 -3.69 -22.72
C VAL A 205 1.46 -2.75 -22.01
N ALA A 206 2.51 -3.28 -21.38
CA ALA A 206 3.56 -2.47 -20.75
C ALA A 206 4.31 -1.62 -21.77
N TYR A 207 4.73 -2.23 -22.89
CA TYR A 207 5.36 -1.51 -24.00
C TYR A 207 4.45 -0.43 -24.61
N ASN A 208 3.19 -0.76 -24.89
CA ASN A 208 2.23 0.20 -25.42
C ASN A 208 2.00 1.39 -24.48
N THR A 209 2.04 1.18 -23.16
CA THR A 209 1.91 2.28 -22.18
C THR A 209 3.03 3.30 -22.33
N ILE A 210 4.26 2.85 -22.54
CA ILE A 210 5.43 3.73 -22.69
C ILE A 210 5.47 4.33 -24.09
N LEU A 211 5.17 3.54 -25.14
CA LEU A 211 5.07 4.04 -26.51
C LEU A 211 4.05 5.18 -26.63
N ASP A 212 2.86 5.01 -26.06
CA ASP A 212 1.83 6.06 -26.01
C ASP A 212 2.36 7.32 -25.33
N CYS A 213 3.11 7.17 -24.24
CA CYS A 213 3.68 8.30 -23.51
C CYS A 213 4.80 9.02 -24.30
N LEU A 214 5.71 8.27 -24.92
CA LEU A 214 6.80 8.82 -25.73
C LEU A 214 6.25 9.58 -26.95
N CYS A 215 5.28 9.00 -27.66
CA CYS A 215 4.66 9.63 -28.83
C CYS A 215 3.92 10.92 -28.43
N LYS A 216 3.15 10.90 -27.34
CA LYS A 216 2.47 12.10 -26.81
C LYS A 216 3.42 13.23 -26.39
N LYS A 217 4.68 12.92 -26.10
CA LYS A 217 5.72 13.92 -25.78
C LYS A 217 6.56 14.33 -26.98
N GLY A 218 6.31 13.79 -28.17
CA GLY A 218 7.12 14.04 -29.37
C GLY A 218 8.50 13.36 -29.35
N LEU A 219 8.74 12.42 -28.42
CA LEU A 219 9.99 11.65 -28.31
C LEU A 219 9.96 10.47 -29.30
N LEU A 220 9.88 10.79 -30.59
CA LEU A 220 9.64 9.81 -31.65
C LEU A 220 10.81 8.85 -31.84
N LYS A 221 12.05 9.32 -31.68
CA LYS A 221 13.24 8.48 -31.82
C LYS A 221 13.23 7.38 -30.77
N GLU A 222 13.01 7.74 -29.51
CA GLU A 222 12.93 6.82 -28.39
C GLU A 222 11.74 5.86 -28.55
N ALA A 223 10.61 6.33 -29.08
CA ALA A 223 9.46 5.49 -29.37
C ALA A 223 9.77 4.43 -30.45
N LEU A 224 10.47 4.80 -31.52
CA LEU A 224 10.87 3.89 -32.59
C LEU A 224 11.94 2.89 -32.13
N ASP A 225 12.88 3.33 -31.29
CA ASP A 225 13.86 2.44 -30.67
C ASP A 225 13.17 1.39 -29.80
N LEU A 226 12.23 1.82 -28.94
CA LEU A 226 11.44 0.92 -28.10
C LEU A 226 10.56 -0.04 -28.93
N PHE A 227 9.97 0.44 -30.04
CA PHE A 227 9.21 -0.40 -30.95
C PHE A 227 10.08 -1.45 -31.66
N SER A 228 11.32 -1.09 -31.98
CA SER A 228 12.29 -2.03 -32.56
C SER A 228 12.67 -3.11 -31.54
N GLU A 229 12.85 -2.73 -30.28
CA GLU A 229 13.09 -3.67 -29.18
C GLU A 229 11.95 -4.69 -29.00
N VAL A 230 10.68 -4.25 -29.08
CA VAL A 230 9.50 -5.13 -29.07
C VAL A 230 9.60 -6.22 -30.14
N LYS A 231 10.01 -5.86 -31.36
CA LYS A 231 10.17 -6.81 -32.47
C LYS A 231 11.33 -7.77 -32.24
N VAL A 232 12.48 -7.27 -31.80
CA VAL A 232 13.68 -8.09 -31.51
C VAL A 232 13.39 -9.12 -30.42
N LYS A 233 12.58 -8.75 -29.42
CA LYS A 233 12.12 -9.66 -28.35
C LYS A 233 11.04 -10.64 -28.79
N GLY A 234 10.61 -10.61 -30.05
CA GLY A 234 9.55 -11.50 -30.56
C GLY A 234 8.15 -11.20 -30.02
N ILE A 235 7.97 -10.08 -29.32
CA ILE A 235 6.67 -9.67 -28.78
C ILE A 235 5.84 -9.12 -29.95
N ARG A 236 4.71 -9.75 -30.25
CA ARG A 236 3.87 -9.36 -31.40
C ARG A 236 3.19 -8.00 -31.16
N PRO A 237 3.51 -6.96 -31.97
CA PRO A 237 2.78 -5.69 -31.92
C PRO A 237 1.31 -5.88 -32.28
N ASN A 238 0.43 -5.08 -31.67
CA ASN A 238 -1.01 -5.11 -31.93
C ASN A 238 -1.53 -3.76 -32.43
N ILE A 239 -2.84 -3.67 -32.68
CA ILE A 239 -3.48 -2.44 -33.17
C ILE A 239 -3.16 -1.23 -32.28
N ILE A 240 -3.15 -1.42 -30.94
CA ILE A 240 -2.84 -0.35 -29.99
C ILE A 240 -1.40 0.13 -30.20
N THR A 241 -0.45 -0.77 -30.44
CA THR A 241 0.96 -0.41 -30.72
C THR A 241 1.07 0.52 -31.92
N TYR A 242 0.46 0.15 -33.05
CA TYR A 242 0.49 0.97 -34.26
C TYR A 242 -0.29 2.28 -34.08
N SER A 243 -1.44 2.25 -33.39
CA SER A 243 -2.20 3.47 -33.07
C SER A 243 -1.42 4.45 -32.20
N CYS A 244 -0.49 3.98 -31.35
CA CYS A 244 0.37 4.88 -30.57
C CYS A 244 1.38 5.60 -31.47
N LEU A 245 1.97 4.89 -32.45
CA LEU A 245 3.03 5.40 -33.32
C LEU A 245 2.52 6.36 -34.42
N ILE A 246 1.25 6.24 -34.81
CA ILE A 246 0.64 7.07 -35.87
C ILE A 246 0.08 8.39 -35.31
N ARG A 247 -0.11 8.48 -33.99
CA ARG A 247 -0.76 9.64 -33.36
C ARG A 247 0.08 10.90 -33.39
#